data_AF-A0A923TEG7-F1
#
_entry.id   AF-A0A923TEG7-F1
#
_cell.length_a   1.000
_cell.length_b   1.000
_cell.length_c   1.000
_cell.angle_alpha   90.00
_cell.angle_beta   90.00
_cell.angle_gamma   90.00
#
_symmetry.space_group_name_H-M   'P 1'
#
loop_
_entity.id
_entity.type
_entity.pdbx_description
1 polymer ?
#
loop_
_entity_poly.entity_id
_entity_poly.type
_entity_poly.pdbx_seq_one_letter_code
_entity_poly.pdbx_strand_id
1 'polypeptide(L)'
;MPCIAVESFRWAVENNSWQSRIGTVQTAFDDAAKDSGIAQPGADFVHTFYARVAPGLDRQFDGPSMVPLIAPRPLLAINGEIDPRTPLPGLQLCADATRAAYQAAGANDKFVLRIQPATGHKVLPESLTMAREWFVRWLKP
;
A
#
# COMPACT_ATOMS: atom_id res chain seq x y z
N MET A 1 -1.72 2.14 -12.45
CA MET A 1 -0.76 1.10 -12.03
C MET A 1 0.07 1.66 -10.90
N PRO A 2 -0.09 1.16 -9.66
CA PRO A 2 0.87 1.43 -8.59
C PRO A 2 2.14 0.58 -8.75
N CYS A 3 3.30 1.23 -8.67
CA CYS A 3 4.56 0.57 -8.33
C CYS A 3 4.88 0.93 -6.89
N ILE A 4 5.32 -0.05 -6.09
CA ILE A 4 5.86 0.11 -4.72
C ILE A 4 4.92 0.87 -3.75
N ALA A 5 3.61 0.65 -3.84
CA ALA A 5 2.64 1.45 -3.09
C ALA A 5 1.46 0.70 -2.46
N VAL A 6 1.12 -0.53 -2.89
CA VAL A 6 -0.06 -1.22 -2.36
C VAL A 6 0.28 -1.87 -1.02
N GLU A 7 -0.44 -1.49 0.04
CA GLU A 7 -0.37 -2.13 1.36
C GLU A 7 -1.66 -1.89 2.16
N SER A 8 -1.83 -2.63 3.26
CA SER A 8 -2.74 -2.27 4.35
C SER A 8 -1.93 -1.51 5.40
N PHE A 9 -2.23 -0.22 5.53
CA PHE A 9 -1.64 0.65 6.54
C PHE A 9 -2.07 0.19 7.94
N ARG A 10 -3.34 -0.19 8.10
CA ARG A 10 -3.86 -0.71 9.37
C ARG A 10 -3.03 -1.91 9.85
N TRP A 11 -2.82 -2.89 8.98
CA TRP A 11 -2.00 -4.06 9.29
C TRP A 11 -0.59 -3.65 9.71
N ALA A 12 0.03 -2.70 9.01
CA ALA A 12 1.37 -2.23 9.33
C ALA A 12 1.44 -1.60 10.74
N VAL A 13 0.43 -0.83 11.15
CA VAL A 13 0.39 -0.26 12.51
C VAL A 13 0.18 -1.34 13.57
N GLU A 14 -0.81 -2.22 13.39
CA GLU A 14 -1.14 -3.30 14.34
C GLU A 14 0.00 -4.32 14.52
N ASN A 15 0.88 -4.48 13.52
CA ASN A 15 2.00 -5.42 13.53
C ASN A 15 3.37 -4.73 13.69
N ASN A 16 3.39 -3.51 14.25
CA ASN A 16 4.61 -2.76 14.54
C ASN A 16 5.58 -2.65 13.34
N SER A 17 5.03 -2.53 12.12
CA SER A 17 5.75 -2.46 10.83
C SER A 17 5.61 -1.08 10.16
N TRP A 18 5.32 -0.05 10.95
CA TRP A 18 4.98 1.31 10.50
C TRP A 18 6.18 2.27 10.39
N GLN A 19 7.36 1.88 10.87
CA GLN A 19 8.52 2.76 11.05
C GLN A 19 9.04 3.30 9.72
N SER A 20 9.07 2.48 8.68
CA SER A 20 9.51 2.89 7.34
C SER A 20 8.61 3.97 6.73
N ARG A 21 7.31 3.96 7.08
CA ARG A 21 6.30 4.93 6.68
C ARG A 21 6.45 6.23 7.48
N ILE A 22 6.63 6.14 8.79
CA ILE A 22 6.94 7.33 9.62
C ILE A 22 8.25 7.99 9.18
N GLY A 23 9.26 7.21 8.76
CA GLY A 23 10.51 7.74 8.26
C GLY A 23 10.38 8.72 7.07
N THR A 24 9.26 8.72 6.34
CA THR A 24 9.02 9.70 5.27
C THR A 24 8.47 11.04 5.75
N VAL A 25 7.98 11.10 7.00
CA VAL A 25 7.40 12.28 7.66
C VAL A 25 7.97 12.48 9.08
N GLN A 26 9.20 12.01 9.31
CA GLN A 26 9.81 11.87 10.64
C GLN A 26 9.75 13.18 11.44
N THR A 27 10.16 14.29 10.84
CA THR A 27 10.14 15.60 11.51
C THR A 27 8.75 16.00 12.00
N ALA A 28 7.73 15.84 11.15
CA ALA A 28 6.36 16.17 11.53
C ALA A 28 5.82 15.24 12.63
N PHE A 29 6.21 13.96 12.60
CA PHE A 29 5.84 12.99 13.62
C PHE A 29 6.51 13.31 14.97
N ASP A 30 7.80 13.63 14.97
CA ASP A 30 8.57 13.96 16.17
C ASP A 30 8.09 15.27 16.81
N ASP A 31 7.84 16.30 15.99
CA ASP A 31 7.29 17.57 16.48
C ASP A 31 5.89 17.38 17.08
N ALA A 32 5.02 16.61 16.42
CA ALA A 32 3.71 16.29 16.95
C ALA A 32 3.77 15.48 18.25
N ALA A 33 4.74 14.55 18.37
CA ALA A 33 4.96 13.77 19.58
C ALA A 33 5.41 14.67 20.74
N LYS A 34 6.37 15.56 20.48
CA LYS A 34 6.87 16.56 21.43
C LYS A 34 5.77 17.49 21.91
N ASP A 35 4.98 18.05 21.00
CA ASP A 35 3.85 18.95 21.33
C ASP A 35 2.76 18.23 22.12
N SER A 36 2.64 16.91 21.95
CA SER A 36 1.72 16.05 22.71
C SER A 36 2.33 15.50 24.00
N GLY A 37 3.56 15.86 24.36
CA GLY A 37 4.25 15.38 25.57
C GLY A 37 4.65 13.89 25.53
N ILE A 38 4.75 13.30 24.34
CA ILE A 38 5.08 11.87 24.14
C ILE A 38 6.59 11.72 23.89
N ALA A 39 7.30 11.15 24.88
CA ALA A 39 8.75 10.96 24.79
C ALA A 39 9.18 9.77 23.91
N GLN A 40 8.36 8.71 23.84
CA GLN A 40 8.64 7.50 23.07
C GLN A 40 7.39 7.10 22.27
N PRO A 41 7.17 7.70 21.09
CA PRO A 41 5.97 7.43 20.30
C PRO A 41 5.96 5.99 19.77
N GLY A 42 4.88 5.27 20.05
CA GLY A 42 4.61 3.91 19.55
C GLY A 42 3.42 3.87 18.59
N ALA A 43 2.92 2.66 18.30
CA ALA A 43 1.79 2.43 17.39
C ALA A 43 0.54 3.27 17.75
N ASP A 44 0.21 3.42 19.03
CA ASP A 44 -0.91 4.27 19.48
C ASP A 44 -0.75 5.73 19.06
N PHE A 45 0.48 6.25 19.11
CA PHE A 45 0.75 7.60 18.66
C PHE A 45 0.74 7.70 17.12
N VAL A 46 1.14 6.64 16.41
CA VAL A 46 0.97 6.56 14.95
C VAL A 46 -0.50 6.66 14.56
N HIS A 47 -1.39 5.94 15.25
CA HIS A 47 -2.84 6.08 15.04
C HIS A 47 -3.30 7.52 15.31
N THR A 48 -2.87 8.13 16.41
CA THR A 48 -3.24 9.51 16.76
C THR A 48 -2.75 10.53 15.72
N PHE A 49 -1.51 10.37 15.26
CA PHE A 49 -0.90 11.22 14.26
C PHE A 49 -1.66 11.13 12.92
N TYR A 50 -1.86 9.92 12.39
CA TYR A 50 -2.56 9.74 11.12
C TYR A 50 -4.05 10.02 11.21
N ALA A 51 -4.70 9.84 12.36
CA ALA A 51 -6.07 10.29 12.56
C ALA A 51 -6.22 11.81 12.40
N ARG A 52 -5.16 12.59 12.63
CA ARG A 52 -5.14 14.05 12.41
C ARG A 52 -4.77 14.42 10.97
N VAL A 53 -3.75 13.79 10.39
CA VAL A 53 -3.23 14.21 9.05
C VAL A 53 -3.90 13.50 7.87
N ALA A 54 -4.43 12.30 8.07
CA ALA A 54 -5.13 11.50 7.07
C ALA A 54 -6.27 10.68 7.72
N PRO A 55 -7.36 11.32 8.17
CA PRO A 55 -8.42 10.66 8.91
C PRO A 55 -9.02 9.46 8.16
N GLY A 56 -9.09 8.30 8.82
CA GLY A 56 -9.68 7.07 8.26
C GLY A 56 -8.74 6.21 7.41
N LEU A 57 -7.46 6.58 7.31
CA LEU A 57 -6.43 5.83 6.56
C LEU A 57 -6.26 4.38 7.04
N ASP A 58 -6.39 4.13 8.34
CA ASP A 58 -6.32 2.80 8.95
C ASP A 58 -7.68 2.09 9.04
N ARG A 59 -8.71 2.62 8.36
CA ARG A 59 -10.08 2.08 8.39
C ARG A 59 -10.71 2.06 6.99
N GLN A 60 -11.67 2.96 6.74
CA GLN A 60 -12.46 2.99 5.50
C GLN A 60 -11.63 3.36 4.27
N PHE A 61 -10.49 4.03 4.46
CA PHE A 61 -9.57 4.40 3.39
C PHE A 61 -8.31 3.53 3.34
N ASP A 62 -8.28 2.42 4.09
CA ASP A 62 -7.17 1.47 4.03
C ASP A 62 -7.17 0.70 2.69
N GLY A 63 -6.01 0.16 2.32
CA GLY A 63 -5.80 -0.56 1.07
C GLY A 63 -6.83 -1.66 0.78
N PRO A 64 -7.15 -2.56 1.74
CA PRO A 64 -8.13 -3.62 1.52
C PRO A 64 -9.55 -3.10 1.25
N SER A 65 -9.86 -1.87 1.65
CA SER A 65 -11.14 -1.21 1.38
C SER A 65 -11.14 -0.46 0.04
N MET A 66 -10.02 0.19 -0.29
CA MET A 66 -9.94 1.13 -1.41
C MET A 66 -9.52 0.50 -2.74
N VAL A 67 -8.53 -0.40 -2.74
CA VAL A 67 -8.01 -1.01 -3.97
C VAL A 67 -9.07 -1.83 -4.73
N PRO A 68 -9.97 -2.59 -4.07
CA PRO A 68 -11.02 -3.33 -4.76
C PRO A 68 -11.98 -2.46 -5.58
N LEU A 69 -12.16 -1.18 -5.20
CA LEU A 69 -13.03 -0.22 -5.91
C LEU A 69 -12.54 0.12 -7.33
N ILE A 70 -11.36 -0.34 -7.71
CA ILE A 70 -10.84 -0.19 -9.08
C ILE A 70 -11.55 -1.16 -10.05
N ALA A 71 -12.06 -2.29 -9.55
CA ALA A 71 -12.79 -3.25 -10.35
C ALA A 71 -13.96 -2.58 -11.12
N PRO A 72 -14.22 -2.96 -12.39
CA PRO A 72 -13.53 -3.97 -13.19
C PRO A 72 -12.39 -3.41 -14.06
N ARG A 73 -11.90 -2.18 -13.81
CA ARG A 73 -10.88 -1.55 -14.67
C ARG A 73 -9.54 -2.29 -14.57
N PRO A 74 -8.74 -2.39 -15.63
CA PRO A 74 -7.43 -3.07 -15.56
C PRO A 74 -6.48 -2.47 -14.51
N LEU A 75 -6.02 -3.29 -13.57
CA LEU A 75 -5.07 -2.96 -12.51
C LEU A 75 -3.90 -3.93 -12.49
N LEU A 76 -2.70 -3.38 -12.68
CA LEU A 76 -1.43 -4.04 -12.36
C LEU A 76 -0.85 -3.38 -11.11
N ALA A 77 -0.55 -4.18 -10.08
CA ALA A 77 0.20 -3.79 -8.90
C ALA A 77 1.57 -4.48 -8.91
N ILE A 78 2.64 -3.71 -8.69
CA ILE A 78 4.02 -4.22 -8.62
C ILE A 78 4.62 -3.80 -7.29
N ASN A 79 5.07 -4.74 -6.47
CA ASN A 79 5.67 -4.51 -5.15
C ASN A 79 6.97 -5.31 -4.99
N GLY A 80 7.85 -4.85 -4.10
CA GLY A 80 9.04 -5.60 -3.68
C GLY A 80 8.70 -6.56 -2.54
N GLU A 81 9.27 -7.76 -2.55
CA GLU A 81 9.05 -8.79 -1.51
C GLU A 81 9.48 -8.33 -0.11
N ILE A 82 10.59 -7.60 -0.02
CA ILE A 82 11.21 -7.18 1.25
C ILE A 82 11.10 -5.67 1.46
N ASP A 83 10.15 -5.00 0.80
CA ASP A 83 9.90 -3.57 0.97
C ASP A 83 9.27 -3.31 2.35
N PRO A 84 9.98 -2.67 3.30
CA PRO A 84 9.43 -2.39 4.62
C PRO A 84 8.29 -1.36 4.58
N ARG A 85 8.11 -0.62 3.47
CA ARG A 85 7.01 0.36 3.29
C ARG A 85 5.74 -0.26 2.72
N THR A 86 5.82 -1.49 2.24
CA THR A 86 4.65 -2.25 1.80
C THR A 86 4.78 -3.71 2.24
N PRO A 87 4.76 -3.98 3.56
CA PRO A 87 5.02 -5.31 4.09
C PRO A 87 4.12 -6.37 3.43
N LEU A 88 4.74 -7.49 3.05
CA LEU A 88 4.08 -8.53 2.25
C LEU A 88 2.74 -9.02 2.83
N PRO A 89 2.58 -9.24 4.15
CA PRO A 89 1.29 -9.67 4.68
C PRO A 89 0.20 -8.59 4.51
N GLY A 90 0.52 -7.31 4.74
CA GLY A 90 -0.41 -6.20 4.51
C GLY A 90 -0.78 -6.03 3.03
N LEU A 91 0.19 -6.21 2.12
CA LEU A 91 -0.05 -6.27 0.68
C LEU A 91 -0.98 -7.42 0.30
N GLN A 92 -0.80 -8.61 0.89
CA GLN A 92 -1.59 -9.78 0.58
C GLN A 92 -3.08 -9.58 0.95
N LEU A 93 -3.37 -8.92 2.08
CA LEU A 93 -4.75 -8.54 2.44
C LEU A 93 -5.42 -7.68 1.36
N CYS A 94 -4.70 -6.69 0.83
CA CYS A 94 -5.19 -5.86 -0.28
C CYS A 94 -5.41 -6.70 -1.55
N ALA A 95 -4.46 -7.58 -1.86
CA ALA A 95 -4.52 -8.43 -3.05
C ALA A 95 -5.71 -9.38 -3.01
N ASP A 96 -6.00 -9.99 -1.87
CA ASP A 96 -7.10 -10.94 -1.72
C ASP A 96 -8.46 -10.26 -1.79
N ALA A 97 -8.64 -9.12 -1.12
CA ALA A 97 -9.84 -8.31 -1.25
C ALA A 97 -10.06 -7.85 -2.71
N THR A 98 -8.97 -7.47 -3.39
CA THR A 98 -9.04 -7.03 -4.79
C THR A 98 -9.39 -8.20 -5.72
N ARG A 99 -8.77 -9.38 -5.55
CA ARG A 99 -9.13 -10.59 -6.32
C ARG A 99 -10.61 -10.92 -6.18
N ALA A 100 -11.15 -10.88 -4.96
CA ALA A 100 -12.56 -11.15 -4.72
C ALA A 100 -13.49 -10.18 -5.49
N ALA A 101 -13.18 -8.88 -5.50
CA ALA A 101 -13.96 -7.89 -6.25
C ALA A 101 -13.88 -8.10 -7.77
N TYR A 102 -12.69 -8.41 -8.31
CA TYR A 102 -12.54 -8.70 -9.75
C TYR A 102 -13.24 -10.01 -10.14
N GLN A 103 -13.25 -11.03 -9.27
CA GLN A 103 -14.01 -12.25 -9.47
C GLN A 103 -15.51 -11.99 -9.52
N ALA A 104 -16.04 -11.21 -8.56
CA ALA A 104 -17.45 -10.84 -8.52
C ALA A 104 -17.88 -10.03 -9.76
N ALA A 105 -16.96 -9.23 -10.32
CA ALA A 105 -17.20 -8.46 -11.54
C ALA A 105 -16.94 -9.24 -12.85
N GLY A 106 -16.59 -10.54 -12.78
CA GLY A 106 -16.28 -11.35 -13.96
C GLY A 106 -15.02 -10.90 -14.72
N ALA A 107 -14.09 -10.23 -14.04
CA ALA A 107 -12.95 -9.53 -14.61
C ALA A 107 -11.59 -10.08 -14.14
N ASN A 108 -11.50 -11.38 -13.83
CA ASN A 108 -10.30 -11.99 -13.23
C ASN A 108 -8.98 -11.70 -13.98
N ASP A 109 -9.04 -11.53 -15.30
CA ASP A 109 -7.88 -11.26 -16.15
C ASP A 109 -7.38 -9.79 -16.08
N LYS A 110 -8.14 -8.92 -15.40
CA LYS A 110 -7.88 -7.49 -15.27
C LYS A 110 -7.21 -7.09 -13.96
N PHE A 111 -6.97 -8.02 -13.03
CA PHE A 111 -6.13 -7.75 -11.86
C PHE A 111 -4.89 -8.64 -11.87
N VAL A 112 -3.72 -8.03 -11.78
CA VAL A 112 -2.44 -8.74 -11.66
C VAL A 112 -1.62 -8.11 -10.54
N LEU A 113 -1.14 -8.96 -9.63
CA LEU A 113 -0.09 -8.63 -8.67
C LEU A 113 1.24 -9.26 -9.11
N ARG A 114 2.31 -8.47 -9.08
CA ARG A 114 3.69 -8.90 -9.31
C ARG A 114 4.53 -8.55 -8.09
N ILE A 115 5.10 -9.57 -7.45
CA ILE A 115 6.02 -9.43 -6.33
C ILE A 115 7.43 -9.66 -6.87
N GLN A 116 8.32 -8.69 -6.69
CA GLN A 116 9.71 -8.77 -7.11
C GLN A 116 10.56 -9.40 -5.99
N PRO A 117 11.16 -10.59 -6.19
CA PRO A 117 11.91 -11.28 -5.15
C PRO A 117 13.10 -10.47 -4.64
N ALA A 118 13.39 -10.59 -3.34
CA ALA A 118 14.52 -9.92 -2.67
C ALA A 118 14.65 -8.41 -2.97
N THR A 119 13.54 -7.75 -3.31
CA THR A 119 13.52 -6.34 -3.70
C THR A 119 12.87 -5.49 -2.60
N GLY A 120 13.57 -4.44 -2.17
CA GLY A 120 13.05 -3.45 -1.23
C GLY A 120 12.22 -2.36 -1.92
N HIS A 121 12.23 -1.14 -1.37
CA HIS A 121 11.51 0.00 -1.94
C HIS A 121 12.17 0.57 -3.20
N LYS A 122 12.10 -0.16 -4.32
CA LYS A 122 12.78 0.19 -5.57
C LYS A 122 11.96 -0.17 -6.79
N VAL A 123 11.91 0.75 -7.75
CA VAL A 123 11.41 0.46 -9.10
C VAL A 123 12.55 -0.11 -9.94
N LEU A 124 12.46 -1.39 -10.30
CA LEU A 124 13.41 -2.03 -11.22
C LEU A 124 13.09 -1.72 -12.68
N PRO A 125 14.05 -1.81 -13.62
CA PRO A 125 13.79 -1.72 -15.05
C PRO A 125 12.69 -2.67 -15.53
N GLU A 126 12.68 -3.91 -15.01
CA GLU A 126 11.64 -4.92 -15.26
C GLU A 126 10.22 -4.41 -14.91
N SER A 127 10.10 -3.66 -13.81
CA SER A 127 8.82 -3.05 -13.40
C SER A 127 8.28 -2.09 -14.46
N LEU A 128 9.17 -1.32 -15.10
CA LEU A 128 8.82 -0.38 -16.16
C LEU A 128 8.46 -1.10 -17.46
N THR A 129 9.07 -2.26 -17.72
CA THR A 129 8.68 -3.14 -18.84
C THR A 129 7.27 -3.69 -18.61
N MET A 130 7.01 -4.31 -17.46
CA MET A 130 5.68 -4.81 -17.09
C MET A 130 4.59 -3.72 -17.15
N ALA A 131 4.91 -2.52 -16.65
CA ALA A 131 4.01 -1.36 -16.71
C ALA A 131 3.62 -0.99 -18.14
N ARG A 132 4.62 -0.89 -19.03
CA ARG A 132 4.40 -0.54 -20.45
C ARG A 132 3.57 -1.60 -21.16
N GLU A 133 3.89 -2.87 -20.97
CA GLU A 133 3.12 -3.99 -21.55
C GLU A 133 1.66 -3.98 -21.09
N TRP A 134 1.42 -3.68 -19.80
CA TRP A 134 0.07 -3.55 -19.27
C TRP A 134 -0.70 -2.41 -19.94
N PHE A 135 -0.08 -1.24 -20.11
CA PHE A 135 -0.70 -0.11 -20.79
C PHE A 135 -0.98 -0.41 -22.26
N VAL A 136 -0.03 -1.01 -23.00
CA VAL A 136 -0.24 -1.41 -24.39
C VAL A 136 -1.42 -2.36 -24.53
N ARG A 137 -1.59 -3.29 -23.58
CA ARG A 137 -2.70 -4.24 -23.59
C ARG A 137 -4.06 -3.57 -23.38
N TRP A 138 -4.14 -2.63 -22.44
CA TRP A 138 -5.41 -2.17 -21.87
C TRP A 138 -5.81 -0.72 -22.19
N LEU A 139 -4.87 0.13 -22.61
CA LEU A 139 -5.10 1.54 -22.98
C LEU A 139 -4.98 1.73 -24.50
N LYS A 140 -5.76 0.94 -25.25
CA LYS A 140 -5.90 1.16 -26.70
C LYS A 140 -6.71 2.46 -26.93
N PRO A 141 -6.41 3.24 -27.98
CA PRO A 141 -7.17 4.45 -28.33
C PRO A 141 -8.67 4.19 -28.50
#